data_AF-A0A349BBP0-F1
#
_entry.id   AF-A0A349BBP0-F1
#
_cell.length_a   1.000
_cell.length_b   1.000
_cell.length_c   1.000
_cell.angle_alpha   90.00
_cell.angle_beta   90.00
_cell.angle_gamma   90.00
#
_symmetry.space_group_name_H-M   'P 1'
#
loop_
_entity.id
_entity.type
_entity.pdbx_description
1 polymer ?
#
loop_
_entity_poly.entity_id
_entity_poly.type
_entity_poly.pdbx_seq_one_letter_code
_entity_poly.pdbx_strand_id
1 'polypeptide(L)'
;MHGPVRIDPSGRIPWRGMRIRRVKLLSVAKLSFIFWLLAFGVLLGTTVAVWNVARAFGFIGEIETTIVTSLGIDAFEIDGGALFGIAAATVAFLTVLGWVMTILLAAVYNASCAVFGGLAVETGPLKRRKRVFSLRHRGFVTIRS
;
A
#
# COMPACT_ATOMS: atom_id res chain seq x y z
N MET A 1 -20.06 -21.38 26.51
CA MET A 1 -19.08 -22.31 27.13
C MET A 1 -17.69 -22.01 26.56
N HIS A 2 -16.84 -21.29 27.28
CA HIS A 2 -15.45 -21.01 26.86
C HIS A 2 -14.52 -22.02 27.55
N GLY A 3 -13.91 -22.91 26.76
CA GLY A 3 -12.86 -23.80 27.25
C GLY A 3 -11.59 -23.02 27.60
N PRO A 4 -10.70 -23.58 28.43
CA PRO A 4 -9.49 -22.90 28.87
C PRO A 4 -8.59 -22.58 27.69
N VAL A 5 -8.16 -21.32 27.59
CA VAL A 5 -7.15 -20.86 26.63
C VAL A 5 -5.84 -21.57 26.97
N ARG A 6 -5.48 -22.59 26.18
CA ARG A 6 -4.17 -23.25 26.27
C ARG A 6 -3.10 -22.29 25.77
N ILE A 7 -2.41 -21.63 26.70
CA ILE A 7 -1.20 -20.88 26.41
C ILE A 7 -0.09 -21.92 26.20
N ASP A 8 0.41 -22.04 24.97
CA ASP A 8 1.58 -22.89 24.67
C ASP A 8 2.81 -22.31 25.40
N PRO A 9 3.45 -23.06 26.33
CA PRO A 9 4.62 -22.62 27.06
C PRO A 9 5.87 -22.47 26.19
N SER A 10 5.82 -22.87 24.91
CA SER A 10 6.98 -22.79 24.00
C SER A 10 7.33 -21.37 23.52
N GLY A 11 6.55 -20.35 23.89
CA GLY A 11 6.76 -18.95 23.48
C GLY A 11 6.62 -18.74 21.96
N ARG A 12 6.23 -19.77 21.21
CA ARG A 12 6.03 -19.70 19.76
C ARG A 12 4.56 -19.41 19.49
N ILE A 13 4.30 -18.21 19.01
CA ILE A 13 2.99 -17.82 18.48
C ILE A 13 2.69 -18.75 17.30
N PRO A 14 1.65 -19.60 17.34
CA PRO A 14 1.32 -20.45 16.21
C PRO A 14 0.74 -19.57 15.09
N TRP A 15 1.57 -19.23 14.12
CA TRP A 15 1.18 -18.39 12.97
C TRP A 15 0.11 -19.02 12.09
N ARG A 16 -0.06 -20.34 12.16
CA ARG A 16 -1.10 -21.07 11.42
C ARG A 16 -2.49 -20.75 11.98
N GLY A 17 -3.33 -20.13 11.15
CA GLY A 17 -4.73 -19.83 11.47
C GLY A 17 -4.95 -18.49 12.17
N MET A 18 -3.96 -17.59 12.17
CA MET A 18 -4.12 -16.26 12.76
C MET A 18 -5.12 -15.44 11.94
N ARG A 19 -6.15 -14.89 12.60
CA ARG A 19 -7.15 -14.03 11.95
C ARG A 19 -6.93 -12.57 12.32
N ILE A 20 -6.79 -11.69 11.34
CA ILE A 20 -6.66 -10.24 11.57
C ILE A 20 -8.07 -9.66 11.72
N ARG A 21 -8.48 -9.44 12.97
CA ARG A 21 -9.84 -8.98 13.30
C ARG A 21 -9.95 -7.47 13.59
N ARG A 22 -8.83 -6.80 13.86
CA ARG A 22 -8.75 -5.35 14.03
C ARG A 22 -7.46 -4.78 13.49
N VAL A 23 -7.58 -3.71 12.72
CA VAL A 23 -6.47 -2.90 12.22
C VAL A 23 -6.49 -1.55 12.95
N LYS A 24 -5.33 -1.11 13.45
CA LYS A 24 -5.20 0.19 14.12
C LYS A 24 -5.30 1.32 13.08
N LEU A 25 -6.38 2.09 13.12
CA LEU A 25 -6.64 3.17 12.16
C LEU A 25 -5.51 4.20 12.10
N LEU A 26 -4.94 4.58 13.24
CA LEU A 26 -3.80 5.51 13.29
C LEU A 26 -2.57 5.00 12.54
N SER A 27 -2.33 3.68 12.54
CA SER A 27 -1.22 3.09 11.79
C SER A 27 -1.50 3.14 10.28
N VAL A 28 -2.75 2.88 9.88
CA VAL A 28 -3.17 2.99 8.48
C VAL A 28 -3.10 4.44 8.02
N ALA A 29 -3.55 5.39 8.84
CA ALA A 29 -3.51 6.82 8.53
C ALA A 29 -2.08 7.30 8.27
N LYS A 30 -1.11 6.91 9.12
CA LYS A 30 0.31 7.28 8.93
C LYS A 30 0.91 6.67 7.67
N LEU A 31 0.68 5.37 7.44
CA LEU A 31 1.24 4.68 6.27
C LEU A 31 0.62 5.19 4.97
N SER A 32 -0.71 5.33 4.94
CA SER A 32 -1.43 5.85 3.78
C SER A 32 -1.08 7.30 3.49
N PHE A 33 -0.83 8.13 4.51
CA PHE A 33 -0.39 9.52 4.31
C PHE A 33 0.93 9.58 3.53
N ILE A 34 1.92 8.76 3.91
CA ILE A 34 3.21 8.70 3.20
C ILE A 34 3.02 8.21 1.76
N PHE A 35 2.20 7.18 1.55
CA PHE A 35 1.90 6.66 0.22
C PHE A 35 1.26 7.72 -0.68
N TRP A 36 0.23 8.40 -0.18
CA TRP A 36 -0.49 9.45 -0.91
C TRP A 36 0.41 10.67 -1.17
N LEU A 37 1.29 11.03 -0.23
CA LEU A 37 2.27 12.10 -0.44
C LEU A 37 3.32 11.76 -1.52
N LEU A 38 3.77 10.50 -1.58
CA LEU A 38 4.63 10.04 -2.67
C LEU A 38 3.88 10.04 -4.01
N ALA A 39 2.64 9.56 -4.03
CA ALA A 39 1.80 9.58 -5.23
C ALA A 39 1.57 11.01 -5.73
N PHE A 40 1.37 11.97 -4.83
CA PHE A 40 1.28 13.40 -5.15
C PHE A 40 2.55 13.90 -5.86
N GLY A 41 3.72 13.60 -5.31
CA GLY A 41 5.01 13.99 -5.92
C GLY A 41 5.20 13.38 -7.31
N VAL A 42 4.87 12.09 -7.47
CA VAL A 42 4.92 11.42 -8.78
C VAL A 42 3.96 12.06 -9.76
N LEU A 43 2.71 12.30 -9.37
CA LEU A 43 1.70 12.91 -10.22
C LEU A 43 2.11 14.30 -10.70
N LEU A 44 2.64 15.15 -9.80
CA LEU A 44 3.19 16.45 -10.20
C LEU A 44 4.35 16.30 -11.20
N GLY A 45 5.30 15.40 -10.92
CA GLY A 45 6.41 15.14 -11.82
C GLY A 45 5.95 14.65 -13.19
N THR A 46 4.94 13.77 -13.22
CA THR A 46 4.30 13.29 -14.44
C THR A 46 3.61 14.42 -15.18
N THR A 47 2.89 15.32 -14.52
CA THR A 47 2.26 16.49 -15.16
C THR A 47 3.31 17.36 -15.86
N VAL A 48 4.42 17.68 -15.19
CA VAL A 48 5.52 18.46 -15.78
C VAL A 48 6.15 17.72 -16.96
N ALA A 49 6.38 16.40 -16.83
CA ALA A 49 6.95 15.59 -17.89
C ALA A 49 6.05 15.56 -19.13
N VAL A 50 4.73 15.32 -18.95
CA VAL A 50 3.73 15.34 -20.03
C VAL A 50 3.70 16.69 -20.72
N TRP A 51 3.75 17.78 -19.96
CA TRP A 51 3.75 19.13 -20.50
C TRP A 51 4.97 19.40 -21.39
N ASN A 52 6.17 19.01 -20.93
CA ASN A 52 7.40 19.17 -21.71
C ASN A 52 7.38 18.35 -23.01
N VAL A 53 6.84 17.13 -22.95
CA VAL A 53 6.65 16.29 -24.14
C VAL A 53 5.66 16.95 -25.10
N ALA A 54 4.50 17.39 -24.62
CA ALA A 54 3.50 18.05 -25.46
C ALA A 54 4.03 19.32 -26.15
N ARG A 55 4.88 20.10 -25.45
CA ARG A 55 5.58 21.25 -26.02
C ARG A 55 6.57 20.85 -27.11
N ALA A 56 7.38 19.82 -26.87
CA ALA A 56 8.39 19.37 -27.83
C ALA A 56 7.79 18.85 -29.15
N PHE A 57 6.61 18.21 -29.08
CA PHE A 57 5.90 17.71 -30.25
C PHE A 57 4.95 18.73 -30.89
N GLY A 58 4.80 19.93 -30.34
CA GLY A 58 3.90 20.95 -30.86
C GLY A 58 2.41 20.67 -30.65
N PHE A 59 2.04 19.67 -29.85
CA PHE A 59 0.64 19.30 -29.61
C PHE A 59 -0.20 20.43 -29.00
N ILE A 60 0.43 21.34 -28.26
CA ILE A 60 -0.27 22.49 -27.67
C ILE A 60 -0.79 23.44 -28.76
N GLY A 61 0.01 23.73 -29.79
CA GLY A 61 -0.39 24.60 -30.90
C GLY A 61 -1.49 23.97 -31.77
N GLU A 62 -1.44 22.65 -31.96
CA GLU A 62 -2.51 21.91 -32.66
C GLU A 62 -3.85 21.99 -31.92
N ILE A 63 -3.83 21.87 -30.59
CA ILE A 63 -5.04 21.99 -29.75
C ILE A 63 -5.58 23.42 -29.79
N GLU A 64 -4.72 24.44 -29.66
CA GLU A 64 -5.12 25.85 -29.75
C GLU A 64 -5.80 26.15 -31.09
N THR A 65 -5.19 25.73 -32.20
CA THR A 65 -5.74 25.90 -33.54
C THR A 65 -7.08 25.19 -33.72
N THR A 66 -7.21 23.97 -33.17
CA THR A 66 -8.46 23.19 -33.21
C THR A 66 -9.58 23.89 -32.43
N ILE A 67 -9.28 24.46 -31.26
CA ILE A 67 -10.26 25.17 -30.42
C ILE A 67 -10.71 26.47 -31.12
N VAL A 68 -9.78 27.25 -31.65
CA VAL A 68 -10.06 28.46 -32.44
C VAL A 68 -10.99 28.12 -33.61
N THR A 69 -10.65 27.09 -34.38
CA THR A 69 -11.40 26.69 -35.57
C THR A 69 -12.80 26.15 -35.22
N SER A 70 -12.93 25.37 -34.15
CA SER A 70 -14.20 24.74 -33.76
C SER A 70 -15.17 25.69 -33.06
N LEU A 71 -14.67 26.69 -32.34
CA LEU A 71 -15.48 27.67 -31.62
C LEU A 71 -15.62 29.01 -32.38
N GLY A 72 -14.86 29.22 -33.45
CA GLY A 72 -14.88 30.46 -34.24
C GLY A 72 -14.36 31.69 -33.49
N ILE A 73 -13.47 31.49 -32.52
CA ILE A 73 -12.84 32.55 -31.71
C ILE A 73 -11.50 32.96 -32.32
N ASP A 74 -11.13 34.24 -32.24
CA ASP A 74 -9.98 34.81 -32.98
C ASP A 74 -8.62 34.25 -32.56
N ALA A 75 -8.40 34.08 -31.25
CA ALA A 75 -7.16 33.52 -30.72
C ALA A 75 -7.40 32.87 -29.35
N PHE A 76 -6.81 31.70 -29.14
CA PHE A 76 -6.82 30.99 -27.87
C PHE A 76 -5.39 30.56 -27.55
N GLU A 77 -4.87 31.00 -26.41
CA GLU A 77 -3.53 30.66 -25.93
C GLU A 77 -3.64 29.95 -24.58
N ILE A 78 -3.01 28.79 -24.46
CA ILE A 78 -3.00 27.99 -23.24
C ILE A 78 -1.88 28.48 -22.33
N ASP A 79 -2.24 29.20 -21.27
CA ASP A 79 -1.32 29.52 -20.18
C ASP A 79 -0.99 28.25 -19.37
N GLY A 80 0.16 27.65 -19.70
CA GLY A 80 0.68 26.48 -18.99
C GLY A 80 0.93 26.70 -17.50
N GLY A 81 1.20 27.93 -17.07
CA GLY A 81 1.41 28.27 -15.65
C GLY A 81 0.10 28.21 -14.88
N ALA A 82 -0.95 28.86 -15.40
CA ALA A 82 -2.29 28.79 -14.82
C ALA A 82 -2.83 27.34 -14.84
N LEU A 83 -2.63 26.63 -15.96
CA LEU A 83 -3.05 25.24 -16.09
C LEU A 83 -2.33 24.32 -15.08
N PHE A 84 -1.02 24.52 -14.89
CA PHE A 84 -0.25 23.79 -13.89
C PHE A 84 -0.71 24.09 -12.48
N GLY A 85 -1.05 25.35 -12.16
CA GLY A 85 -1.60 25.73 -10.86
C GLY A 85 -2.91 24.99 -10.55
N ILE A 86 -3.85 24.96 -11.50
CA ILE A 86 -5.12 24.24 -11.36
C ILE A 86 -4.89 22.73 -11.28
N ALA A 87 -4.00 22.18 -12.11
CA ALA A 87 -3.65 20.76 -12.08
C ALA A 87 -3.05 20.37 -10.73
N ALA A 88 -2.10 21.15 -10.21
CA ALA A 88 -1.47 20.91 -8.92
C ALA A 88 -2.50 20.98 -7.77
N ALA A 89 -3.40 21.96 -7.79
CA ALA A 89 -4.48 22.06 -6.82
C ALA A 89 -5.43 20.85 -6.88
N THR A 90 -5.77 20.40 -8.08
CA THR A 90 -6.63 19.22 -8.31
C THR A 90 -5.96 17.95 -7.79
N VAL A 91 -4.68 17.74 -8.09
CA VAL A 91 -3.91 16.59 -7.61
C VAL A 91 -3.75 16.64 -6.09
N ALA A 92 -3.58 17.82 -5.50
CA ALA A 92 -3.53 18.00 -4.05
C ALA A 92 -4.87 17.61 -3.41
N PHE A 93 -5.99 18.08 -3.97
CA PHE A 93 -7.32 17.72 -3.52
C PHE A 93 -7.58 16.22 -3.61
N LEU A 94 -7.27 15.59 -4.74
CA LEU A 94 -7.43 14.15 -4.95
C LEU A 94 -6.59 13.33 -3.98
N THR A 95 -5.38 13.80 -3.66
CA THR A 95 -4.49 13.16 -2.67
C THR A 95 -5.11 13.15 -1.28
N VAL A 96 -5.64 14.30 -0.83
CA VAL A 96 -6.30 14.41 0.47
C VAL A 96 -7.57 13.54 0.51
N LEU A 97 -8.37 13.59 -0.54
CA LEU A 97 -9.60 12.80 -0.66
C LEU A 97 -9.28 11.28 -0.60
N GLY A 98 -8.28 10.85 -1.36
CA GLY A 98 -7.82 9.47 -1.39
C GLY A 98 -7.30 8.97 -0.05
N TRP A 99 -6.55 9.81 0.67
CA TRP A 99 -6.09 9.52 2.02
C TRP A 99 -7.25 9.30 3.00
N VAL A 100 -8.22 10.22 3.03
CA VAL A 100 -9.41 10.10 3.86
C VAL A 100 -10.21 8.85 3.51
N MET A 101 -10.41 8.58 2.21
CA MET A 101 -11.11 7.38 1.74
C MET A 101 -10.41 6.10 2.19
N THR A 102 -9.07 6.06 2.20
CA THR A 102 -8.30 4.91 2.68
C THR A 102 -8.54 4.64 4.17
N ILE A 103 -8.60 5.70 4.98
CA ILE A 103 -8.91 5.59 6.41
C ILE A 103 -10.34 5.10 6.63
N LEU A 104 -11.31 5.63 5.86
CA LEU A 104 -12.70 5.20 5.91
C LEU A 104 -12.83 3.72 5.53
N LEU A 105 -12.14 3.27 4.48
CA LEU A 105 -12.12 1.86 4.07
C LEU A 105 -11.58 0.95 5.19
N ALA A 106 -10.55 1.39 5.92
CA ALA A 106 -10.04 0.66 7.07
C ALA A 106 -11.04 0.61 8.23
N ALA A 107 -11.82 1.68 8.44
CA ALA A 107 -12.90 1.70 9.41
C ALA A 107 -14.01 0.70 9.04
N VAL A 108 -14.42 0.71 7.77
CA VAL A 108 -15.42 -0.23 7.22
C VAL A 108 -14.92 -1.67 7.36
N TYR A 109 -13.66 -1.94 7.03
CA TYR A 109 -13.05 -3.26 7.22
C TYR A 109 -13.15 -3.73 8.68
N ASN A 110 -12.80 -2.84 9.63
CA ASN A 110 -12.89 -3.15 11.05
C ASN A 110 -14.33 -3.46 11.47
N ALA A 111 -15.32 -2.73 10.93
CA ALA A 111 -16.74 -2.99 11.18
C ALA A 111 -17.18 -4.34 10.58
N SER A 112 -16.80 -4.63 9.33
CA SER A 112 -17.10 -5.91 8.66
C SER A 112 -16.49 -7.10 9.40
N CYS A 113 -15.29 -6.97 9.97
CA CYS A 113 -14.66 -8.03 10.76
C CYS A 113 -15.42 -8.39 12.04
N ALA A 114 -16.21 -7.45 12.60
CA ALA A 114 -17.06 -7.73 13.74
C ALA A 114 -18.16 -8.73 13.36
N VAL A 115 -18.69 -8.63 12.14
CA VAL A 115 -19.77 -9.49 11.60
C VAL A 115 -19.24 -10.80 11.03
N PHE A 116 -18.20 -10.74 10.19
CA PHE A 116 -17.74 -11.90 9.39
C PHE A 116 -16.55 -12.66 9.98
N GLY A 117 -15.96 -12.21 11.10
CA GLY A 117 -14.89 -12.94 11.80
C GLY A 117 -13.45 -12.71 11.30
N GLY A 118 -13.24 -11.75 10.39
CA GLY A 118 -11.92 -11.26 9.94
C GLY A 118 -11.16 -12.17 8.97
N LEU A 119 -10.10 -11.63 8.35
CA LEU A 119 -9.28 -12.34 7.36
C LEU A 119 -8.36 -13.36 8.01
N ALA A 120 -8.35 -14.60 7.49
CA ALA A 120 -7.41 -15.65 7.90
C ALA A 120 -6.07 -15.47 7.18
N VAL A 121 -4.98 -15.51 7.92
CA VAL A 121 -3.62 -15.47 7.40
C VAL A 121 -3.08 -16.90 7.37
N GLU A 122 -2.81 -17.40 6.17
CA GLU A 122 -2.06 -18.64 5.99
C GLU A 122 -0.58 -18.31 5.79
N THR A 123 0.24 -18.65 6.78
CA THR A 123 1.69 -18.65 6.60
C THR A 123 2.09 -19.95 5.90
N GLY A 124 2.76 -19.84 4.74
CA GLY A 124 3.33 -20.99 4.01
C GLY A 124 4.22 -21.85 4.92
N PRO A 125 4.37 -23.15 4.61
CA PRO A 125 5.11 -24.08 5.47
C PRO A 125 6.57 -23.64 5.61
N LEU A 126 7.01 -23.38 6.84
CA LEU A 126 8.43 -23.22 7.14
C LEU A 126 9.13 -24.56 6.84
N LYS A 127 9.95 -24.60 5.79
CA LYS A 127 10.77 -25.76 5.42
C LYS A 127 11.78 -26.00 6.55
N ARG A 128 11.42 -26.87 7.49
CA ARG A 128 12.23 -27.23 8.67
C ARG A 128 13.51 -27.93 8.20
N ARG A 129 14.62 -27.20 8.10
CA ARG A 129 15.95 -27.76 7.83
C ARG A 129 16.35 -28.63 9.03
N LYS A 130 16.16 -29.96 8.95
CA LYS A 130 16.64 -30.90 9.97
C LYS A 130 18.16 -30.80 10.02
N ARG A 131 18.73 -30.10 11.00
CA ARG A 131 20.12 -30.32 11.43
C ARG A 131 20.14 -31.62 12.23
N VAL A 132 20.49 -32.71 11.57
CA VAL A 132 20.95 -33.93 12.24
C VAL A 132 22.46 -33.94 12.10
N PHE A 133 23.15 -33.39 13.09
CA PHE A 133 24.57 -33.66 13.31
C PHE A 133 24.90 -33.39 14.78
N SER A 134 25.04 -34.47 15.55
CA SER A 134 26.13 -34.59 16.53
C SER A 134 26.27 -36.04 16.97
N LEU A 135 27.40 -36.62 16.58
CA LEU A 135 27.95 -37.86 17.10
C LEU A 135 27.97 -37.85 18.63
N ARG A 136 27.52 -38.95 19.24
CA ARG A 136 27.86 -39.29 20.62
C ARG A 136 28.42 -40.70 20.67
N HIS A 137 29.73 -40.79 20.41
CA HIS A 137 30.54 -41.87 20.96
C HIS A 137 30.47 -41.78 22.48
N ARG A 138 29.95 -42.82 23.14
CA ARG A 138 30.31 -43.14 24.52
C ARG A 138 30.60 -44.63 24.58
N GLY A 139 31.89 -44.93 24.75
CA GLY A 139 32.38 -46.26 25.02
C GLY A 139 31.81 -46.80 26.32
N PHE A 140 31.53 -48.09 26.32
CA PHE A 140 31.11 -48.85 27.48
C PHE A 140 32.36 -49.52 28.06
N VAL A 141 32.76 -49.14 29.28
CA VAL A 141 33.81 -49.79 30.06
C VAL A 141 33.14 -50.88 30.90
N THR A 142 33.49 -52.14 30.66
CA THR A 142 33.16 -53.28 31.51
C THR A 142 34.27 -53.50 32.52
N ILE A 143 33.98 -53.35 33.81
CA ILE A 143 34.76 -53.90 34.91
C ILE A 143 33.86 -54.94 35.60
N ARG A 144 34.28 -56.20 35.59
CA ARG A 144 33.75 -57.26 36.45
C ARG A 144 34.89 -57.70 37.37
N SER A 145 34.50 -57.87 38.63
CA SER A 145 35.26 -58.31 39.81
C SER A 145 36.24 -59.45 39.58
#